data_AF-A0A945RBE0-F1
#
_entry.id   AF-A0A945RBE0-F1
#
_cell.length_a   1.000
_cell.length_b   1.000
_cell.length_c   1.000
_cell.angle_alpha   90.00
_cell.angle_beta   90.00
_cell.angle_gamma   90.00
#
_symmetry.space_group_name_H-M   'P 1'
#
loop_
_entity.id
_entity.type
_entity.pdbx_description
1 polymer ?
#
loop_
_entity_poly.entity_id
_entity_poly.type
_entity_poly.pdbx_seq_one_letter_code
_entity_poly.pdbx_strand_id
1 'polypeptide(L)'
;MKVFDMRPSFHGYSSSSIVGWYYERAWNTMNGAKRAIVARAVDLYTAEISEDHRTVKFNIPEDSEDADQFLDCNKKNIKVIDDFFADNSVRSKHFRDNLEIYIARAIDEIFDSGICEILKQKLFPDELVPSTQEELDTLLADTNSSYTEAVNECVRVFRNGLTDDSEEALEILESKLLSAREMLDKNVGAIEHELTRRKTEKNNSKEEG
;
A
#
# COMPACT_ATOMS: atom_id res chain seq x y z
N MET A 1 16.57 -19.02 1.08
CA MET A 1 16.15 -18.93 2.49
C MET A 1 14.66 -19.25 2.54
N LYS A 2 14.23 -20.36 3.17
CA LYS A 2 12.86 -20.94 3.00
C LYS A 2 11.69 -20.19 3.69
N VAL A 3 11.89 -18.93 4.06
CA VAL A 3 11.02 -18.20 5.02
C VAL A 3 9.79 -17.61 4.32
N PHE A 4 9.94 -17.21 3.06
CA PHE A 4 8.89 -16.57 2.27
C PHE A 4 8.16 -17.53 1.32
N ASP A 5 8.61 -18.80 1.24
CA ASP A 5 8.04 -19.84 0.36
C ASP A 5 6.59 -20.23 0.75
N MET A 6 6.17 -19.97 2.01
CA MET A 6 4.82 -20.24 2.52
C MET A 6 3.92 -19.00 2.56
N ARG A 7 4.01 -18.14 1.54
CA ARG A 7 3.17 -16.93 1.44
C ARG A 7 1.70 -17.26 1.16
N PRO A 8 0.73 -16.55 1.77
CA PRO A 8 -0.68 -16.72 1.46
C PRO A 8 -1.01 -16.16 0.07
N SER A 9 -2.20 -16.51 -0.43
CA SER A 9 -2.79 -15.85 -1.59
C SER A 9 -3.12 -14.39 -1.22
N PHE A 10 -2.49 -13.42 -1.88
CA PHE A 10 -2.68 -11.99 -1.61
C PHE A 10 -3.86 -11.36 -2.38
N HIS A 11 -4.80 -12.17 -2.89
CA HIS A 11 -5.99 -11.67 -3.56
C HIS A 11 -6.83 -10.81 -2.59
N GLY A 12 -7.15 -9.57 -3.00
CA GLY A 12 -7.95 -8.64 -2.21
C GLY A 12 -7.21 -7.89 -1.09
N TYR A 13 -5.93 -8.19 -0.82
CA TYR A 13 -5.14 -7.48 0.20
C TYR A 13 -4.61 -6.14 -0.31
N SER A 14 -4.60 -5.10 0.54
CA SER A 14 -3.94 -3.82 0.22
C SER A 14 -2.44 -4.01 0.03
N SER A 15 -1.77 -3.15 -0.76
CA SER A 15 -0.32 -3.27 -1.02
C SER A 15 0.47 -3.24 0.28
N SER A 16 0.08 -2.36 1.18
CA SER A 16 0.67 -2.26 2.49
C SER A 16 0.41 -3.46 3.41
N SER A 17 -0.76 -4.12 3.34
CA SER A 17 -1.00 -5.35 4.10
C SER A 17 -0.07 -6.48 3.62
N ILE A 18 0.20 -6.53 2.31
CA ILE A 18 1.20 -7.44 1.73
C ILE A 18 2.58 -7.12 2.32
N VAL A 19 3.02 -5.86 2.28
CA VAL A 19 4.33 -5.45 2.83
C VAL A 19 4.45 -5.70 4.32
N GLY A 20 3.41 -5.40 5.10
CA GLY A 20 3.36 -5.67 6.54
C GLY A 20 3.58 -7.15 6.85
N TRP A 21 2.96 -8.06 6.09
CA TRP A 21 3.14 -9.50 6.25
C TRP A 21 4.61 -9.93 6.07
N TYR A 22 5.31 -9.38 5.07
CA TYR A 22 6.73 -9.66 4.85
C TYR A 22 7.60 -9.04 5.95
N TYR A 23 7.29 -7.80 6.36
CA TYR A 23 8.00 -7.09 7.40
C TYR A 23 7.96 -7.81 8.75
N GLU A 24 6.77 -8.27 9.18
CA GLU A 24 6.59 -9.05 10.41
C GLU A 24 7.33 -10.39 10.37
N ARG A 25 7.37 -11.05 9.21
CA ARG A 25 8.11 -12.31 9.05
C ARG A 25 9.61 -12.13 9.04
N ALA A 26 10.11 -11.14 8.31
CA ALA A 26 11.53 -10.82 8.31
C ALA A 26 12.04 -10.53 9.72
N TRP A 27 11.24 -9.82 10.53
CA TRP A 27 11.52 -9.56 11.94
C TRP A 27 11.71 -10.84 12.75
N ASN A 28 10.81 -11.81 12.60
CA ASN A 28 10.82 -13.06 13.37
C ASN A 28 11.90 -14.07 12.91
N THR A 29 12.61 -13.78 11.82
CA THR A 29 13.51 -14.73 11.17
C THR A 29 14.97 -14.56 11.57
N MET A 30 15.44 -13.32 11.76
CA MET A 30 16.84 -13.02 12.02
C MET A 30 17.02 -11.89 13.02
N ASN A 31 17.94 -12.09 13.97
CA ASN A 31 18.35 -11.03 14.90
C ASN A 31 18.92 -9.84 14.12
N GLY A 32 18.33 -8.66 14.31
CA GLY A 32 18.78 -7.43 13.66
C GLY A 32 18.16 -7.17 12.27
N ALA A 33 17.38 -8.09 11.71
CA ALA A 33 16.74 -7.91 10.39
C ALA A 33 15.90 -6.63 10.31
N LYS A 34 15.11 -6.35 11.34
CA LYS A 34 14.28 -5.13 11.38
C LYS A 34 15.11 -3.85 11.37
N ARG A 35 16.25 -3.81 12.09
CA ARG A 35 17.17 -2.67 12.05
C ARG A 35 17.76 -2.47 10.66
N ALA A 36 18.10 -3.56 9.96
CA ALA A 36 18.64 -3.50 8.61
C ALA A 36 17.58 -3.02 7.61
N ILE A 37 16.35 -3.55 7.68
CA ILE A 37 15.23 -3.12 6.84
C ILE A 37 14.93 -1.63 7.06
N VAL A 38 14.83 -1.19 8.32
CA VAL A 38 14.50 0.20 8.65
C VAL A 38 15.58 1.15 8.16
N ALA A 39 16.86 0.85 8.41
CA ALA A 39 17.96 1.65 7.91
C ALA A 39 17.87 1.79 6.38
N ARG A 40 17.70 0.67 5.68
CA ARG A 40 17.65 0.67 4.22
C ARG A 40 16.42 1.40 3.67
N ALA A 41 15.25 1.25 4.30
CA ALA A 41 14.04 1.96 3.90
C ALA A 41 14.19 3.48 4.07
N VAL A 42 14.85 3.93 5.15
CA VAL A 42 15.15 5.35 5.38
C VAL A 42 16.13 5.88 4.32
N ASP A 43 17.18 5.12 3.99
CA ASP A 43 18.13 5.50 2.95
C ASP A 43 17.44 5.66 1.58
N LEU A 44 16.61 4.68 1.19
CA LEU A 44 15.87 4.73 -0.07
C LEU A 44 14.90 5.93 -0.11
N TYR A 45 14.13 6.13 0.96
CA TYR A 45 13.16 7.22 1.07
C TYR A 45 13.84 8.60 0.98
N THR A 46 14.94 8.78 1.71
CA THR A 46 15.65 10.06 1.75
C THR A 46 16.43 10.34 0.47
N ALA A 47 16.90 9.32 -0.24
CA ALA A 47 17.56 9.47 -1.53
C ALA A 47 16.61 9.86 -2.66
N GLU A 48 15.36 9.38 -2.63
CA GLU A 48 14.42 9.51 -3.76
C GLU A 48 13.39 10.64 -3.55
N ILE A 49 13.05 10.98 -2.29
CA ILE A 49 12.11 12.05 -1.99
C ILE A 49 12.88 13.26 -1.45
N SER A 50 12.76 14.38 -2.16
CA SER A 50 13.30 15.66 -1.74
C SER A 50 12.69 16.11 -0.41
N GLU A 51 13.49 16.76 0.44
CA GLU A 51 13.10 17.16 1.79
C GLU A 51 11.77 17.92 1.86
N ASP A 52 11.54 18.86 0.93
CA ASP A 52 10.31 19.68 0.84
C ASP A 52 9.03 18.86 0.53
N HIS A 53 9.18 17.61 0.13
CA HIS A 53 8.08 16.72 -0.26
C HIS A 53 7.93 15.53 0.69
N ARG A 54 8.77 15.42 1.73
CA ARG A 54 8.69 14.31 2.69
C ARG A 54 7.52 14.51 3.63
N THR A 55 6.54 13.61 3.61
CA THR A 55 5.49 13.57 4.65
C THR A 55 5.91 12.77 5.88
N VAL A 56 6.91 11.89 5.73
CA VAL A 56 7.43 11.05 6.81
C VAL A 56 8.66 11.67 7.43
N LYS A 57 8.60 11.93 8.73
CA LYS A 57 9.71 12.49 9.51
C LYS A 57 10.56 11.39 10.11
N PHE A 58 11.52 10.90 9.35
CA PHE A 58 12.55 10.00 9.87
C PHE A 58 13.59 10.76 10.70
N ASN A 59 14.14 10.06 11.69
CA ASN A 59 15.29 10.51 12.47
C ASN A 59 16.54 10.18 11.66
N ILE A 60 17.26 11.20 11.22
CA ILE A 60 18.51 11.06 10.46
C ILE A 60 19.65 11.51 11.40
N PRO A 61 20.75 10.76 11.50
CA PRO A 61 21.90 11.20 12.29
C PRO A 61 22.47 12.51 11.72
N GLU A 62 22.92 13.41 12.60
CA GLU A 62 23.60 14.65 12.20
C GLU A 62 24.99 14.35 11.65
N ASP A 63 25.66 13.33 12.19
CA ASP A 63 26.92 12.78 11.70
C ASP A 63 26.70 11.35 11.20
N SER A 64 26.91 11.12 9.90
CA SER A 64 26.76 9.79 9.29
C SER A 64 27.79 8.77 9.77
N GLU A 65 28.90 9.21 10.36
CA GLU A 65 29.96 8.34 10.88
C GLU A 65 29.78 8.02 12.37
N ASP A 66 28.84 8.69 13.07
CA ASP A 66 28.52 8.39 14.46
C ASP A 66 27.61 7.14 14.54
N ALA A 67 28.25 6.00 14.78
CA ALA A 67 27.57 4.72 14.91
C ALA A 67 26.54 4.67 16.05
N ASP A 68 26.77 5.37 17.16
CA ASP A 68 25.86 5.39 18.30
C ASP A 68 24.62 6.25 17.97
N GLN A 69 24.83 7.42 17.35
CA GLN A 69 23.73 8.26 16.88
C GLN A 69 22.91 7.55 15.79
N PHE A 70 23.56 6.85 14.86
CA PHE A 70 22.89 6.04 13.85
C PHE A 70 21.99 4.98 14.49
N LEU A 71 22.50 4.22 15.47
CA LEU A 71 21.74 3.18 16.16
C LEU A 71 20.53 3.75 16.90
N ASP A 72 20.68 4.90 17.56
CA ASP A 72 19.60 5.58 18.27
C ASP A 72 18.52 6.12 17.32
N CYS A 73 18.92 6.75 16.22
CA CYS A 73 18.00 7.19 15.17
C CYS A 73 17.24 6.00 14.56
N ASN A 74 17.96 4.93 14.22
CA ASN A 74 17.36 3.72 13.63
C ASN A 74 16.36 3.05 14.59
N LYS A 75 16.67 3.03 15.89
CA LYS A 75 15.74 2.52 16.92
C LYS A 75 14.45 3.34 17.00
N LYS A 76 14.52 4.66 16.84
CA LYS A 76 13.32 5.52 16.78
C LYS A 76 12.53 5.29 15.49
N ASN A 77 13.22 5.11 14.36
CA ASN A 77 12.60 4.87 13.06
C ASN A 77 11.88 3.52 12.97
N ILE A 78 12.29 2.51 13.76
CA ILE A 78 11.53 1.26 13.92
C ILE A 78 10.09 1.57 14.33
N LYS A 79 9.90 2.47 15.30
CA LYS A 79 8.57 2.83 15.77
C LYS A 79 7.76 3.52 14.66
N VAL A 80 8.37 4.38 13.86
CA VAL A 80 7.71 5.04 12.72
C VAL A 80 7.16 4.01 11.72
N ILE A 81 7.95 2.98 11.40
CA ILE A 81 7.52 1.92 10.48
C ILE A 81 6.49 1.00 11.13
N ASP A 82 6.62 0.70 12.42
CA ASP A 82 5.62 -0.09 13.15
C ASP A 82 4.27 0.64 13.21
N ASP A 83 4.26 1.94 13.51
CA ASP A 83 3.07 2.78 13.55
C ASP A 83 2.40 2.88 12.16
N PHE A 84 3.19 2.86 11.07
CA PHE A 84 2.68 2.81 9.69
C PHE A 84 1.87 1.55 9.37
N PHE A 85 2.23 0.40 9.96
CA PHE A 85 1.51 -0.86 9.76
C PHE A 85 0.42 -1.12 10.81
N ALA A 86 0.50 -0.50 11.99
CA ALA A 86 -0.41 -0.76 13.10
C ALA A 86 -1.78 -0.07 12.98
N ASP A 87 -1.90 1.02 12.19
CA ASP A 87 -3.09 1.88 12.25
C ASP A 87 -3.55 2.40 10.88
N ASN A 88 -4.80 2.08 10.53
CA ASN A 88 -5.45 2.60 9.32
C ASN A 88 -5.79 4.10 9.40
N SER A 89 -5.85 4.69 10.60
CA SER A 89 -6.11 6.12 10.81
C SER A 89 -4.84 6.98 10.68
N VAL A 90 -3.66 6.44 11.01
CA VAL A 90 -2.37 7.15 10.90
C VAL A 90 -1.88 7.24 9.45
N ARG A 91 -2.27 6.27 8.60
CA ARG A 91 -1.96 6.26 7.15
C ARG A 91 -2.36 7.54 6.44
N SER A 92 -3.53 8.12 6.76
CA SER A 92 -4.09 9.24 5.99
C SER A 92 -3.43 10.59 6.33
N LYS A 93 -2.98 10.78 7.58
CA LYS A 93 -2.40 12.05 8.05
C LYS A 93 -0.89 12.20 7.78
N HIS A 94 -0.11 11.12 7.78
CA HIS A 94 1.37 11.21 7.80
C HIS A 94 2.12 10.45 6.70
N PHE A 95 1.46 9.56 5.94
CA PHE A 95 2.13 8.60 5.06
C PHE A 95 1.60 8.64 3.62
N ARG A 96 1.67 9.82 2.97
CA ARG A 96 1.19 10.02 1.57
C ARG A 96 2.18 9.54 0.51
N ASP A 97 3.42 9.27 0.90
CA ASP A 97 4.52 9.01 -0.02
C ASP A 97 4.66 7.54 -0.45
N ASN A 98 3.62 6.73 -0.26
CA ASN A 98 3.65 5.28 -0.50
C ASN A 98 4.85 4.62 0.22
N LEU A 99 4.99 4.86 1.52
CA LEU A 99 6.13 4.38 2.33
C LEU A 99 6.33 2.85 2.19
N GLU A 100 5.25 2.10 1.96
CA GLU A 100 5.30 0.67 1.72
C GLU A 100 6.21 0.27 0.54
N ILE A 101 6.41 1.13 -0.47
CA ILE A 101 7.27 0.83 -1.63
C ILE A 101 8.73 0.77 -1.19
N TYR A 102 9.17 1.72 -0.37
CA TYR A 102 10.55 1.77 0.14
C TYR A 102 10.81 0.61 1.10
N ILE A 103 9.82 0.26 1.93
CA ILE A 103 9.91 -0.89 2.83
C ILE A 103 9.96 -2.20 2.03
N ALA A 104 9.11 -2.35 1.01
CA ALA A 104 9.10 -3.52 0.14
C ALA A 104 10.45 -3.72 -0.54
N ARG A 105 11.01 -2.65 -1.12
CA ARG A 105 12.35 -2.67 -1.76
C ARG A 105 13.45 -3.00 -0.77
N ALA A 106 13.42 -2.42 0.43
CA ALA A 106 14.40 -2.74 1.47
C ALA A 106 14.36 -4.22 1.87
N ILE A 107 13.16 -4.80 2.01
CA ILE A 107 13.00 -6.22 2.30
C ILE A 107 13.52 -7.07 1.13
N ASP A 108 13.17 -6.71 -0.11
CA ASP A 108 13.57 -7.46 -1.29
C ASP A 108 15.07 -7.44 -1.52
N GLU A 109 15.73 -6.29 -1.35
CA GLU A 109 17.18 -6.17 -1.46
C GLU A 109 17.93 -7.00 -0.40
N ILE A 110 17.39 -7.13 0.80
CA ILE A 110 18.04 -7.89 1.89
C ILE A 110 17.78 -9.39 1.77
N PHE A 111 16.58 -9.78 1.32
CA PHE A 111 16.10 -11.15 1.45
C PHE A 111 15.77 -11.87 0.15
N ASP A 112 15.76 -11.17 -0.99
CA ASP A 112 15.31 -11.69 -2.29
C ASP A 112 13.93 -12.36 -2.16
N SER A 113 12.97 -11.61 -1.62
CA SER A 113 11.68 -12.10 -1.16
C SER A 113 10.63 -12.24 -2.27
N GLY A 114 10.87 -11.60 -3.42
CA GLY A 114 9.95 -11.46 -4.53
C GLY A 114 8.77 -10.52 -4.25
N ILE A 115 8.82 -9.72 -3.18
CA ILE A 115 7.72 -8.84 -2.80
C ILE A 115 7.49 -7.75 -3.85
N CYS A 116 8.55 -7.19 -4.42
CA CYS A 116 8.42 -6.15 -5.44
C CYS A 116 7.76 -6.69 -6.70
N GLU A 117 8.07 -7.93 -7.11
CA GLU A 117 7.39 -8.58 -8.23
C GLU A 117 5.90 -8.82 -7.93
N ILE A 118 5.53 -9.19 -6.70
CA ILE A 118 4.12 -9.33 -6.31
C ILE A 118 3.38 -7.99 -6.39
N LEU A 119 3.98 -6.93 -5.85
CA LEU A 119 3.39 -5.58 -5.91
C LEU A 119 3.27 -5.10 -7.36
N LYS A 120 4.26 -5.42 -8.20
CA LYS A 120 4.26 -5.11 -9.62
C LYS A 120 3.19 -5.90 -10.36
N GLN A 121 3.04 -7.22 -10.13
CA GLN A 121 1.96 -8.03 -10.71
C GLN A 121 0.58 -7.55 -10.25
N LYS A 122 0.45 -7.04 -9.04
CA LYS A 122 -0.80 -6.44 -8.57
C LYS A 122 -1.15 -5.16 -9.36
N LEU A 123 -0.16 -4.35 -9.72
CA LEU A 123 -0.35 -3.13 -10.52
C LEU A 123 -0.43 -3.41 -12.02
N PHE A 124 0.29 -4.44 -12.48
CA PHE A 124 0.51 -4.81 -13.87
C PHE A 124 0.55 -6.35 -13.98
N PRO A 125 -0.60 -7.04 -13.94
CA PRO A 125 -0.63 -8.51 -13.93
C PRO A 125 -0.11 -9.11 -15.23
N ASP A 126 0.82 -10.06 -15.11
CA ASP A 126 1.41 -10.79 -16.26
C ASP A 126 0.39 -11.74 -16.92
N GLU A 127 -0.49 -12.34 -16.11
CA GLU A 127 -1.62 -13.15 -16.56
C GLU A 127 -2.93 -12.52 -16.09
N LEU A 128 -3.82 -12.31 -17.04
CA LEU A 128 -5.16 -11.77 -16.81
C LEU A 128 -6.06 -12.91 -16.32
N VAL A 129 -6.36 -12.95 -15.02
CA VAL A 129 -7.32 -13.91 -14.47
C VAL A 129 -8.74 -13.37 -14.70
N PRO A 130 -9.60 -14.06 -15.46
CA PRO A 130 -10.95 -13.58 -15.71
C PRO A 130 -11.80 -13.58 -14.45
N SER A 131 -12.33 -12.41 -14.08
CA SER A 131 -13.40 -12.34 -13.09
C SER A 131 -14.68 -12.95 -13.68
N THR A 132 -15.33 -13.79 -12.89
CA THR A 132 -16.67 -14.30 -13.18
C THR A 132 -17.71 -13.18 -13.05
N GLN A 133 -18.89 -13.37 -13.65
CA GLN A 133 -19.99 -12.41 -13.53
C GLN A 133 -20.39 -12.18 -12.07
N GLU A 134 -20.39 -13.23 -11.25
CA GLU A 134 -20.74 -13.16 -9.83
C GLU A 134 -19.73 -12.35 -9.00
N GLU A 135 -18.44 -12.48 -9.32
CA GLU A 135 -17.37 -11.66 -8.72
C GLU A 135 -17.49 -10.19 -9.11
N LEU A 136 -17.84 -9.91 -10.37
CA LEU A 136 -18.08 -8.53 -10.84
C LEU A 136 -19.31 -7.92 -10.17
N ASP A 137 -20.39 -8.68 -10.02
CA ASP A 137 -21.62 -8.23 -9.37
C ASP A 137 -21.38 -7.93 -7.88
N THR A 138 -20.57 -8.76 -7.20
CA THR A 138 -20.17 -8.54 -5.81
C THR A 138 -19.27 -7.30 -5.70
N LEU A 139 -18.28 -7.17 -6.57
CA LEU A 139 -17.39 -6.00 -6.60
C LEU A 139 -18.18 -4.70 -6.80
N LEU A 140 -19.17 -4.70 -7.69
CA LEU A 140 -20.06 -3.57 -7.93
C LEU A 140 -20.91 -3.24 -6.70
N ALA A 141 -21.47 -4.26 -6.03
CA ALA A 141 -22.26 -4.08 -4.81
C ALA A 141 -21.42 -3.46 -3.68
N ASP A 142 -20.22 -3.99 -3.44
CA ASP A 142 -19.30 -3.50 -2.41
C ASP A 142 -18.84 -2.07 -2.69
N THR A 143 -18.54 -1.78 -3.96
CA THR A 143 -18.15 -0.43 -4.39
C THR A 143 -19.27 0.58 -4.18
N ASN A 144 -20.50 0.20 -4.55
CA ASN A 144 -21.65 1.07 -4.36
C ASN A 144 -21.92 1.33 -2.89
N SER A 145 -21.77 0.31 -2.02
CA SER A 145 -21.90 0.49 -0.57
C SER A 145 -20.83 1.44 -0.03
N SER A 146 -19.56 1.18 -0.33
CA SER A 146 -18.43 2.00 0.13
C SER A 146 -18.52 3.45 -0.35
N TYR A 147 -18.88 3.66 -1.61
CA TYR A 147 -19.06 4.99 -2.18
C TYR A 147 -20.24 5.73 -1.55
N THR A 148 -21.37 5.04 -1.35
CA THR A 148 -22.56 5.62 -0.71
C THR A 148 -22.27 6.03 0.73
N GLU A 149 -21.54 5.21 1.48
CA GLU A 149 -21.11 5.54 2.84
C GLU A 149 -20.19 6.77 2.87
N ALA A 150 -19.22 6.84 1.97
CA ALA A 150 -18.31 7.98 1.87
C ALA A 150 -19.06 9.27 1.51
N VAL A 151 -20.00 9.22 0.55
CA VAL A 151 -20.81 10.38 0.15
C VAL A 151 -21.74 10.83 1.29
N ASN A 152 -22.36 9.90 2.00
CA ASN A 152 -23.21 10.25 3.15
C ASN A 152 -22.39 10.93 4.26
N GLU A 153 -21.16 10.47 4.48
CA GLU A 153 -20.23 11.11 5.42
C GLU A 153 -19.83 12.52 4.96
N CYS A 154 -19.52 12.71 3.67
CA CYS A 154 -19.27 14.02 3.07
C CYS A 154 -20.45 14.97 3.34
N VAL A 155 -21.68 14.51 3.10
CA VAL A 155 -22.88 15.32 3.31
C VAL A 155 -23.06 15.67 4.79
N ARG A 156 -22.80 14.73 5.71
CA ARG A 156 -22.89 14.97 7.15
C ARG A 156 -21.92 16.08 7.59
N VAL A 157 -20.66 15.98 7.18
CA VAL A 157 -19.58 16.92 7.53
C VAL A 157 -19.83 18.27 6.85
N PHE A 158 -19.94 18.31 5.52
CA PHE A 158 -20.05 19.58 4.79
C PHE A 158 -21.32 20.37 5.08
N ARG A 159 -22.43 19.73 5.48
CA ARG A 159 -23.68 20.41 5.81
C ARG A 159 -23.62 21.15 7.15
N ASN A 160 -22.76 20.72 8.07
CA ASN A 160 -22.58 21.38 9.37
C ASN A 160 -21.54 22.51 9.30
N GLY A 161 -20.89 22.70 8.15
CA GLY A 161 -19.80 23.65 7.99
C GLY A 161 -18.50 23.09 8.57
N LEU A 162 -17.43 23.15 7.76
CA LEU A 162 -16.09 22.62 8.11
C LEU A 162 -15.48 23.21 9.39
N THR A 163 -16.07 24.26 9.94
CA THR A 163 -15.63 24.94 11.18
C THR A 163 -16.11 24.26 12.45
N ASP A 164 -17.18 23.47 12.37
CA ASP A 164 -17.87 22.90 13.55
C ASP A 164 -17.55 21.40 13.72
N ASP A 165 -16.80 20.80 12.79
CA ASP A 165 -16.37 19.41 12.83
C ASP A 165 -15.04 19.24 13.58
N SER A 166 -14.87 18.09 14.24
CA SER A 166 -13.60 17.71 14.85
C SER A 166 -12.58 17.24 13.79
N GLU A 167 -11.29 17.35 14.09
CA GLU A 167 -10.24 16.73 13.26
C GLU A 167 -10.52 15.23 13.02
N GLU A 168 -10.95 14.51 14.06
CA GLU A 168 -11.34 13.10 13.98
C GLU A 168 -12.46 12.84 12.96
N ALA A 169 -13.45 13.73 12.85
CA ALA A 169 -14.53 13.59 11.88
C ALA A 169 -14.04 13.78 10.43
N LEU A 170 -13.10 14.70 10.20
CA LEU A 170 -12.47 14.91 8.90
C LEU A 170 -11.56 13.74 8.52
N GLU A 171 -10.87 13.15 9.48
CA GLU A 171 -10.02 11.95 9.28
C GLU A 171 -10.86 10.71 8.93
N ILE A 172 -11.98 10.49 9.61
CA ILE A 172 -12.93 9.42 9.27
C ILE A 172 -13.45 9.62 7.84
N LEU A 173 -13.77 10.86 7.46
CA LEU A 173 -14.23 11.17 6.12
C LEU A 173 -13.17 10.87 5.05
N GLU A 174 -11.92 11.31 5.28
CA GLU A 174 -10.79 11.05 4.39
C GLU A 174 -10.57 9.54 4.20
N SER A 175 -10.58 8.78 5.30
CA SER A 175 -10.41 7.32 5.27
C SER A 175 -11.50 6.63 4.43
N LYS A 176 -12.77 7.02 4.62
CA LYS A 176 -13.88 6.49 3.81
C LYS A 176 -13.73 6.83 2.32
N LEU A 177 -13.30 8.04 2.00
CA LEU A 177 -13.07 8.47 0.62
C LEU A 177 -11.92 7.70 -0.06
N LEU A 178 -10.83 7.44 0.68
CA LEU A 178 -9.71 6.64 0.18
C LEU A 178 -10.13 5.18 -0.07
N SER A 179 -10.91 4.59 0.83
CA SER A 179 -11.44 3.23 0.65
C SER A 179 -12.38 3.14 -0.56
N ALA A 180 -13.29 4.10 -0.72
CA ALA A 180 -14.18 4.16 -1.88
C ALA A 180 -13.39 4.32 -3.20
N ARG A 181 -12.31 5.12 -3.19
CA ARG A 181 -11.40 5.26 -4.34
C ARG A 181 -10.73 3.93 -4.68
N GLU A 182 -10.21 3.20 -3.71
CA GLU A 182 -9.58 1.89 -3.96
C GLU A 182 -10.57 0.91 -4.62
N MET A 183 -11.83 0.92 -4.20
CA MET A 183 -12.89 0.09 -4.80
C MET A 183 -13.21 0.52 -6.24
N LEU A 184 -13.22 1.82 -6.53
CA LEU A 184 -13.36 2.32 -7.89
C LEU A 184 -12.18 1.90 -8.77
N ASP A 185 -10.95 1.97 -8.28
CA ASP A 185 -9.75 1.53 -9.00
C ASP A 185 -9.82 0.02 -9.32
N LYS A 186 -10.36 -0.81 -8.41
CA LYS A 186 -10.61 -2.25 -8.68
C LYS A 186 -11.62 -2.46 -9.82
N ASN A 187 -12.69 -1.66 -9.89
CA ASN A 187 -13.65 -1.76 -11.00
C ASN A 187 -13.04 -1.33 -12.32
N VAL A 188 -12.22 -0.27 -12.32
CA VAL A 188 -11.50 0.15 -13.53
C VAL A 188 -10.63 -1.01 -14.03
N GLY A 189 -9.87 -1.65 -13.13
CA GLY A 189 -9.08 -2.83 -13.48
C GLY A 189 -9.92 -3.97 -14.07
N ALA A 190 -11.08 -4.27 -13.48
CA ALA A 190 -12.02 -5.27 -14.00
C ALA A 190 -12.58 -4.92 -15.40
N ILE A 191 -12.86 -3.64 -15.67
CA ILE A 191 -13.34 -3.17 -16.98
C ILE A 191 -12.21 -3.25 -18.01
N GLU A 192 -11.01 -2.80 -17.67
CA GLU A 192 -9.83 -2.89 -18.54
C GLU A 192 -9.51 -4.34 -18.89
N HIS A 193 -9.65 -5.24 -17.92
CA HIS A 193 -9.58 -6.69 -18.11
C HIS A 193 -10.58 -7.16 -19.17
N GLU A 194 -11.87 -6.86 -19.02
CA GLU A 194 -12.92 -7.30 -19.94
C GLU A 194 -12.77 -6.68 -21.35
N LEU A 195 -12.36 -5.42 -21.44
CA LEU A 195 -12.06 -4.75 -22.71
C LEU A 195 -10.89 -5.42 -23.43
N THR A 196 -9.86 -5.83 -22.71
CA THR A 196 -8.68 -6.50 -23.27
C THR A 196 -9.04 -7.89 -23.76
N ARG A 197 -9.77 -8.69 -22.97
CA ARG A 197 -10.28 -10.01 -23.37
C ARG A 197 -11.05 -9.95 -24.69
N ARG A 198 -12.02 -9.03 -24.79
CA ARG A 198 -12.83 -8.84 -26.01
C ARG A 198 -12.00 -8.41 -27.23
N LYS A 199 -10.96 -7.60 -27.04
CA LYS A 199 -10.05 -7.19 -28.13
C LYS A 199 -9.24 -8.38 -28.65
N THR A 200 -8.72 -9.22 -27.75
CA THR A 200 -7.96 -10.43 -28.11
C THR A 200 -8.82 -11.44 -28.86
N GLU A 201 -10.04 -11.71 -28.38
CA GLU A 201 -11.00 -12.61 -29.07
C GLU A 201 -11.37 -12.11 -30.47
N LYS A 202 -11.54 -10.80 -30.63
CA LYS A 202 -11.87 -10.17 -31.92
C LYS A 202 -10.70 -10.22 -32.93
N ASN A 203 -9.46 -10.27 -32.45
CA ASN A 203 -8.29 -10.41 -33.31
C ASN A 203 -8.11 -11.87 -33.76
N ASN A 204 -8.26 -12.84 -32.84
CA ASN A 204 -8.15 -14.26 -33.18
C ASN A 204 -9.23 -14.69 -34.20
N SER A 205 -10.46 -14.17 -34.05
CA SER A 205 -11.56 -14.43 -35.00
C SER A 205 -11.39 -13.77 -36.38
N LYS A 206 -10.45 -12.83 -36.54
CA LYS A 206 -10.09 -12.24 -37.84
C LYS A 206 -8.95 -12.94 -38.54
N GLU A 207 -8.12 -13.70 -37.82
CA GLU A 207 -7.01 -14.47 -38.40
C GLU A 207 -7.46 -15.86 -38.89
N GLU A 208 -8.62 -16.34 -38.42
CA GLU A 208 -9.22 -17.62 -38.82
C GLU A 208 -10.26 -17.54 -39.97
N GLY A 209 -10.52 -16.35 -40.53
CA GLY A 209 -11.50 -16.12 -41.60
C GLY A 209 -10.90 -15.46 -42.84
#